data_AF-A0A7S2KJS8-F1
#
_entry.id   AF-A0A7S2KJS8-F1
#
_cell.length_a   1.000
_cell.length_b   1.000
_cell.length_c   1.000
_cell.angle_alpha   90.00
_cell.angle_beta   90.00
_cell.angle_gamma   90.00
#
_symmetry.space_group_name_H-M   'P 1'
#
loop_
_entity.id
_entity.type
_entity.pdbx_description
1 polymer ?
#
loop_
_entity_poly.entity_id
_entity_poly.type
_entity_poly.pdbx_seq_one_letter_code
_entity_poly.pdbx_strand_id
1 'polypeptide(L)'
;KIYYLLYSLLIISTFSCSNDSEPEEIIYADGEFPEKILHGSHRIRHQADVDRIGAQNFTIVRGSLSISYNSLLPEGQSEILDLTPLRSLQKIEGDLSIYRTDATSIEGL
;
A
#
# COMPACT_ATOMS: atom_id res chain seq x y z
N LYS A 1 -37.82 45.57 29.90
CA LYS A 1 -36.52 44.97 29.51
C LYS A 1 -36.52 43.48 29.88
N ILE A 2 -37.28 42.70 29.13
CA ILE A 2 -37.42 41.24 29.09
C ILE A 2 -37.91 41.02 27.66
N TYR A 3 -37.18 40.32 26.78
CA TYR A 3 -37.63 39.66 25.51
C TYR A 3 -36.42 39.14 24.69
N TYR A 4 -35.36 38.64 25.35
CA TYR A 4 -34.28 37.88 24.67
C TYR A 4 -34.22 36.42 25.17
N LEU A 5 -35.39 35.88 25.51
CA LEU A 5 -35.64 34.46 25.65
C LEU A 5 -36.54 34.07 24.46
N LEU A 6 -36.16 33.02 23.72
CA LEU A 6 -36.81 32.43 22.54
C LEU A 6 -36.30 32.91 21.17
N TYR A 7 -35.03 32.66 20.85
CA TYR A 7 -34.61 32.53 19.44
C TYR A 7 -33.36 31.67 19.29
N SER A 8 -33.45 30.38 19.61
CA SER A 8 -32.48 29.39 19.14
C SER A 8 -33.04 27.96 19.30
N LEU A 9 -34.04 27.63 18.49
CA LEU A 9 -34.43 26.25 18.20
C LEU A 9 -34.29 26.03 16.68
N LEU A 10 -33.76 24.85 16.31
CA LEU A 10 -33.39 24.37 14.97
C LEU A 10 -32.15 25.06 14.38
N ILE A 11 -31.11 24.33 13.96
CA ILE A 11 -31.17 23.29 12.91
C ILE A 11 -30.34 22.05 13.30
N ILE A 12 -31.01 20.90 13.25
CA ILE A 12 -30.40 19.59 13.07
C ILE A 12 -30.04 19.48 11.59
N SER A 13 -28.77 19.23 11.28
CA SER A 13 -28.42 18.53 10.05
C SER A 13 -27.22 17.63 10.33
N THR A 14 -27.54 16.37 10.57
CA THR A 14 -26.64 15.23 10.56
C THR A 14 -25.93 15.17 9.21
N PHE A 15 -24.67 15.59 9.14
CA PHE A 15 -23.76 15.06 8.13
C PHE A 15 -23.29 13.69 8.60
N SER A 16 -24.21 12.72 8.53
CA SER A 16 -23.83 11.32 8.40
C SER A 16 -23.46 11.14 6.93
N CYS A 17 -22.19 11.40 6.59
CA CYS A 17 -21.64 10.93 5.33
C CYS A 17 -21.51 9.41 5.43
N SER A 18 -22.61 8.71 5.16
CA SER A 18 -22.57 7.33 4.71
C SER A 18 -22.01 7.34 3.29
N ASN A 19 -20.70 7.47 3.17
CA ASN A 19 -20.02 6.99 1.97
C ASN A 19 -19.83 5.49 2.15
N ASP A 20 -20.94 4.74 2.08
CA ASP A 20 -20.93 3.31 1.78
C ASP A 20 -20.67 3.15 0.27
N SER A 21 -19.58 3.76 -0.20
CA SER A 21 -18.97 3.36 -1.45
C SER A 21 -18.09 2.18 -1.09
N GLU A 22 -18.70 1.00 -1.03
CA GLU A 22 -17.94 -0.25 -1.12
C GLU A 22 -16.97 -0.09 -2.29
N PRO A 23 -15.66 -0.33 -2.10
CA PRO A 23 -14.71 -0.20 -3.18
C PRO A 23 -15.11 -1.21 -4.27
N GLU A 24 -15.48 -0.70 -5.44
CA GLU A 24 -15.77 -1.54 -6.60
C GLU A 24 -14.54 -2.42 -6.87
N GLU A 25 -14.72 -3.73 -6.70
CA GLU A 25 -13.72 -4.73 -7.07
C GLU A 25 -13.64 -4.75 -8.60
N ILE A 26 -12.69 -4.02 -9.15
CA ILE A 26 -12.48 -3.96 -10.58
C ILE A 26 -11.84 -5.27 -11.01
N ILE A 27 -12.66 -6.20 -11.52
CA ILE A 27 -12.19 -7.47 -12.09
C ILE A 27 -11.71 -7.18 -13.52
N TYR A 28 -10.39 -7.08 -13.69
CA TYR A 28 -9.76 -6.96 -15.00
C TYR A 28 -9.80 -8.33 -15.69
N ALA A 29 -10.49 -8.38 -16.83
CA ALA A 29 -10.83 -9.61 -17.54
C ALA A 29 -9.62 -10.35 -18.18
N ASP A 30 -8.40 -9.83 -18.05
CA ASP A 30 -7.17 -10.42 -18.63
C ASP A 30 -6.03 -10.64 -17.62
N GLY A 31 -6.24 -10.35 -16.33
CA GLY A 31 -5.17 -10.41 -15.33
C GLY A 31 -4.18 -9.24 -15.37
N GLU A 32 -4.42 -8.22 -16.20
CA GLU A 32 -3.67 -6.96 -16.15
C GLU A 32 -4.20 -6.09 -15.01
N PHE A 33 -3.29 -5.75 -14.09
CA PHE A 33 -3.57 -4.76 -13.08
C PHE A 33 -3.66 -3.37 -13.75
N PRO A 34 -4.57 -2.49 -13.31
CA PRO A 34 -4.65 -1.14 -13.84
C PRO A 34 -3.35 -0.41 -13.53
N GLU A 35 -2.89 0.45 -14.44
CA GLU A 35 -1.66 1.17 -14.21
C GLU A 35 -1.74 1.99 -12.91
N LYS A 36 -0.90 1.62 -11.93
CA LYS A 36 -0.79 2.33 -10.65
C LYS A 36 0.68 2.48 -10.30
N ILE A 37 1.10 3.73 -10.16
CA ILE A 37 2.52 4.09 -10.06
C ILE A 37 2.91 4.32 -8.60
N LEU A 38 3.94 3.61 -8.14
CA LEU A 38 4.65 3.87 -6.91
C LEU A 38 5.85 4.80 -7.19
N HIS A 39 5.80 6.02 -6.68
CA HIS A 39 6.84 7.03 -6.91
C HIS A 39 7.98 6.96 -5.89
N GLY A 40 9.20 7.24 -6.35
CA GLY A 40 10.40 7.34 -5.50
C GLY A 40 11.12 6.02 -5.31
N SER A 41 12.26 6.05 -4.62
CA SER A 41 13.01 4.84 -4.29
C SER A 41 12.55 4.23 -2.98
N HIS A 42 12.26 2.93 -2.99
CA HIS A 42 11.69 2.22 -1.85
C HIS A 42 12.66 1.17 -1.33
N ARG A 43 12.83 1.13 -0.01
CA ARG A 43 13.61 0.09 0.68
C ARG A 43 12.68 -0.70 1.58
N ILE A 44 12.43 -1.95 1.23
CA ILE A 44 11.63 -2.92 1.96
C ILE A 44 12.55 -3.71 2.87
N ARG A 45 12.21 -3.79 4.16
CA ARG A 45 12.99 -4.52 5.17
C ARG A 45 12.21 -5.50 6.02
N HIS A 46 10.88 -5.46 5.93
CA HIS A 46 9.96 -6.30 6.68
C HIS A 46 8.89 -6.87 5.77
N GLN A 47 8.37 -8.05 6.08
CA GLN A 47 7.25 -8.64 5.35
C GLN A 47 6.04 -7.69 5.32
N ALA A 48 5.78 -7.00 6.42
CA ALA A 48 4.69 -6.02 6.49
C ALA A 48 4.80 -4.90 5.44
N ASP A 49 6.01 -4.52 5.01
CA ASP A 49 6.19 -3.55 3.93
C ASP A 49 5.86 -4.17 2.55
N VAL A 50 6.24 -5.43 2.35
CA VAL A 50 5.89 -6.22 1.15
C VAL A 50 4.37 -6.34 1.03
N ASP A 51 3.71 -6.75 2.11
CA ASP A 51 2.26 -6.93 2.18
C ASP A 51 1.53 -5.61 1.95
N ARG A 52 2.02 -4.52 2.56
CA ARG A 52 1.45 -3.17 2.39
C ARG A 52 1.55 -2.70 0.93
N ILE A 53 2.68 -2.91 0.27
CA ILE A 53 2.85 -2.55 -1.14
C ILE A 53 1.98 -3.44 -2.03
N GLY A 54 1.95 -4.75 -1.76
CA GLY A 54 1.14 -5.71 -2.50
C GLY A 54 -0.36 -5.41 -2.43
N ALA A 55 -0.88 -5.06 -1.25
CA ALA A 55 -2.28 -4.69 -1.05
C ALA A 55 -2.71 -3.44 -1.84
N GLN A 56 -1.74 -2.63 -2.29
CA GLN A 56 -2.03 -1.46 -3.12
C GLN A 56 -2.10 -1.78 -4.60
N ASN A 57 -1.73 -2.99 -5.05
CA ASN A 57 -1.72 -3.38 -6.46
C ASN A 57 -0.99 -2.36 -7.36
N PHE A 58 0.19 -1.89 -6.93
CA PHE A 58 1.05 -1.06 -7.79
C PHE A 58 1.55 -1.91 -8.96
N THR A 59 1.67 -1.31 -10.14
CA THR A 59 2.15 -1.99 -11.36
C THR A 59 3.50 -1.47 -11.83
N ILE A 60 3.82 -0.21 -11.52
CA ILE A 60 5.06 0.44 -11.92
C ILE A 60 5.73 1.07 -10.70
N VAL A 61 7.03 0.80 -10.50
CA VAL A 61 7.88 1.59 -9.61
C VAL A 61 8.64 2.63 -10.43
N ARG A 62 8.28 3.90 -10.27
CA ARG A 62 9.05 5.03 -10.82
C ARG A 62 10.14 5.45 -9.84
N GLY A 63 11.19 4.65 -9.82
CA GLY A 63 12.34 4.75 -8.91
C GLY A 63 13.03 3.38 -8.77
N SER A 64 13.91 3.26 -7.78
CA SER A 64 14.57 1.98 -7.46
C SER A 64 13.82 1.23 -6.35
N LEU A 65 13.83 -0.10 -6.40
CA LEU A 65 13.30 -0.98 -5.35
C LEU A 65 14.43 -1.80 -4.74
N SER A 66 14.58 -1.71 -3.41
CA SER A 66 15.56 -2.49 -2.66
C SER A 66 14.86 -3.35 -1.61
N ILE A 67 15.06 -4.66 -1.69
CA ILE A 67 14.53 -5.67 -0.76
C ILE A 67 15.74 -6.25 -0.02
N SER A 68 15.82 -6.01 1.29
CA SER A 68 16.99 -6.41 2.07
C SER A 68 16.70 -6.49 3.56
N TYR A 69 17.52 -7.23 4.32
CA TYR A 69 17.42 -7.30 5.77
C TYR A 69 17.43 -5.93 6.47
N ASN A 70 16.82 -5.90 7.65
CA ASN A 70 16.96 -4.79 8.59
C ASN A 70 18.27 -4.95 9.38
N SER A 71 19.19 -4.00 9.22
CA SER A 71 20.48 -3.99 9.94
C SER A 71 20.35 -3.78 11.46
N LEU A 72 19.15 -3.44 11.95
CA LEU A 72 18.85 -3.32 13.37
C LEU A 72 18.43 -4.64 14.01
N LEU A 73 18.15 -5.68 13.19
CA LEU A 73 17.92 -7.03 13.67
C LEU A 73 19.27 -7.76 13.87
N PRO A 74 19.32 -8.78 14.76
CA PRO A 74 20.50 -9.63 14.89
C PRO A 74 20.99 -10.13 13.54
N GLU A 75 22.31 -10.22 13.37
CA GLU A 75 22.93 -10.51 12.07
C GLU A 75 22.29 -11.72 11.38
N GLY A 76 21.80 -11.50 10.15
CA GLY A 76 21.32 -12.55 9.27
C GLY A 76 19.83 -12.85 9.33
N GLN A 77 19.01 -12.08 10.06
CA GLN A 77 17.55 -12.24 10.02
C GLN A 77 16.91 -11.21 9.08
N SER A 78 16.20 -11.70 8.06
CA SER A 78 15.28 -10.92 7.26
C SER A 78 13.88 -11.46 7.49
N GLU A 79 12.97 -10.65 7.99
CA GLU A 79 11.58 -11.11 8.17
C GLU A 79 10.83 -11.28 6.84
N ILE A 80 11.44 -10.96 5.71
CA ILE A 80 10.86 -11.11 4.37
C ILE A 80 11.01 -12.56 3.90
N LEU A 81 9.90 -13.29 3.90
CA LEU A 81 9.82 -14.72 3.53
C LEU A 81 9.09 -14.94 2.21
N ASP A 82 8.19 -14.03 1.85
CA ASP A 82 7.30 -14.17 0.68
C ASP A 82 7.25 -12.87 -0.12
N LEU A 83 7.51 -12.97 -1.43
CA LEU A 83 7.45 -11.86 -2.38
C LEU A 83 6.19 -11.91 -3.26
N THR A 84 5.37 -12.96 -3.14
CA THR A 84 4.10 -13.13 -3.88
C THR A 84 3.17 -11.93 -3.79
N PRO A 85 3.08 -11.17 -2.67
CA PRO A 85 2.26 -9.96 -2.63
C PRO A 85 2.66 -8.92 -3.69
N LEU A 86 3.91 -8.90 -4.16
CA LEU A 86 4.40 -7.97 -5.17
C LEU A 86 4.01 -8.34 -6.60
N ARG A 87 3.26 -9.43 -6.83
CA ARG A 87 2.92 -9.98 -8.17
C ARG A 87 2.25 -9.00 -9.14
N SER A 88 1.73 -7.89 -8.64
CA SER A 88 1.13 -6.84 -9.45
C SER A 88 2.17 -5.94 -10.11
N LEU A 89 3.40 -5.89 -9.59
CA LEU A 89 4.50 -5.13 -10.17
C LEU A 89 4.92 -5.76 -11.51
N GLN A 90 4.81 -4.97 -12.56
CA GLN A 90 5.17 -5.34 -13.92
C GLN A 90 6.46 -4.64 -14.39
N LYS A 91 6.77 -3.47 -13.82
CA LYS A 91 7.91 -2.65 -14.25
C LYS A 91 8.55 -1.90 -13.09
N ILE A 92 9.89 -1.88 -13.07
CA ILE A 92 10.71 -1.01 -12.22
C ILE A 92 11.55 -0.15 -13.16
N GLU A 93 11.40 1.18 -13.08
CA GLU A 93 12.08 2.11 -13.99
C GLU A 93 13.51 2.45 -13.54
N GLY A 94 13.86 2.15 -12.29
CA GLY A 94 15.22 2.23 -11.74
C GLY A 94 15.83 0.86 -11.47
N ASP A 95 16.67 0.78 -10.44
CA ASP A 95 17.35 -0.46 -10.06
C ASP A 95 16.46 -1.36 -9.19
N LEU A 96 16.48 -2.67 -9.44
CA LEU A 96 16.01 -3.68 -8.50
C LEU A 96 17.22 -4.31 -7.78
N SER A 97 17.22 -4.24 -6.46
CA SER A 97 18.25 -4.85 -5.62
C SER A 97 17.63 -5.76 -4.58
N ILE A 98 17.89 -7.07 -4.68
CA ILE A 98 17.45 -8.07 -3.69
C ILE A 98 18.70 -8.70 -3.08
N TYR A 99 18.92 -8.52 -1.79
CA TYR A 99 20.10 -9.06 -1.12
C TYR A 99 19.85 -9.28 0.38
N ARG A 100 20.42 -10.35 0.94
CA ARG A 100 20.26 -10.70 2.37
C ARG A 100 18.77 -10.72 2.75
N THR A 101 18.00 -11.59 2.09
CA THR A 101 16.59 -11.87 2.39
C THR A 101 16.44 -13.36 2.71
N ASP A 102 15.42 -13.72 3.48
CA ASP A 102 15.11 -15.10 3.86
C ASP A 102 14.09 -15.74 2.89
N ALA A 103 13.58 -14.96 1.94
CA ALA A 103 12.75 -15.45 0.84
C ALA A 103 13.51 -16.50 0.02
N THR A 104 12.91 -17.68 -0.11
CA THR A 104 13.50 -18.83 -0.83
C THR A 104 13.22 -18.80 -2.33
N SER A 105 12.37 -17.88 -2.77
CA SER A 105 11.95 -17.70 -4.16
C SER A 105 11.83 -16.20 -4.47
N ILE A 106 11.98 -15.87 -5.76
CA ILE A 106 11.64 -14.54 -6.31
C ILE A 106 10.25 -14.52 -6.95
N GLU A 107 9.49 -15.62 -6.82
CA GLU A 107 8.10 -15.68 -7.26
C GLU A 107 7.30 -14.51 -6.66
N GLY A 108 6.56 -13.81 -7.53
CA GLY A 108 5.92 -12.54 -7.19
C GLY A 108 6.64 -11.29 -7.72
N LEU A 109 7.83 -11.42 -8.31
CA LEU A 109 8.53 -10.35 -9.03
C LEU A 109 8.91 -10.75 -10.46
#